data_AF-A0A9P6MRY8-F1
#
_entry.id   AF-A0A9P6MRY8-F1
#
_cell.length_a   1.000
_cell.length_b   1.000
_cell.length_c   1.000
_cell.angle_alpha   90.00
_cell.angle_beta   90.00
_cell.angle_gamma   90.00
#
_symmetry.space_group_name_H-M   'P 1'
#
loop_
_entity.id
_entity.type
_entity.pdbx_description
1 polymer ?
#
loop_
_entity_poly.entity_id
_entity_poly.type
_entity_poly.pdbx_seq_one_letter_code
_entity_poly.pdbx_strand_id
1 'polypeptide(L)' 'MFLSDFPEAVGILDQIHNTVDGVQMSPYMIALMDANLAAKGREFQGTDKSTFTAYIMNDLWPAYHP' A
#
# COMPACT_ATOMS: atom_id res chain seq x y z
N MET A 1 -3.29 4.27 10.48
CA MET A 1 -1.84 4.49 10.40
C MET A 1 -1.47 4.25 8.96
N PHE A 2 -0.86 5.24 8.31
CA PHE A 2 -0.38 5.13 6.93
C PHE A 2 1.13 5.31 6.93
N LEU A 3 1.86 4.58 6.09
CA LEU A 3 3.30 4.74 6.00
C LEU A 3 3.71 6.14 5.53
N SER A 4 2.83 6.86 4.84
CA SER A 4 3.00 8.28 4.50
C SER A 4 3.17 9.20 5.70
N ASP A 5 2.75 8.78 6.90
CA ASP A 5 2.88 9.56 8.14
C ASP A 5 4.35 9.62 8.65
N PHE A 6 5.26 8.83 8.04
CA PHE A 6 6.66 8.67 8.48
C PHE A 6 7.66 9.03 7.37
N PRO A 7 7.78 10.31 6.99
CA PRO A 7 8.55 10.75 5.81
C PRO A 7 10.04 10.38 5.87
N GLU A 8 10.65 10.40 7.06
CA GLU A 8 12.05 10.00 7.24
C GLU A 8 12.28 8.51 6.96
N ALA A 9 11.29 7.66 7.31
CA ALA A 9 11.38 6.22 7.11
C ALA A 9 11.15 5.81 5.64
N VAL A 10 10.29 6.55 4.92
CA VAL A 10 9.95 6.26 3.52
C VAL A 10 10.76 7.06 2.50
N GLY A 11 11.59 8.02 2.94
CA GLY A 11 12.33 8.93 2.06
C GLY A 11 13.32 8.25 1.10
N ILE A 12 13.74 7.01 1.39
CA ILE A 12 14.53 6.21 0.44
C ILE A 12 13.78 5.95 -0.89
N LEU A 13 12.44 5.90 -0.83
CA LEU A 13 11.61 5.61 -1.99
C LEU A 13 11.52 6.79 -2.96
N ASP A 14 11.83 8.01 -2.52
CA ASP A 14 11.79 9.22 -3.36
C ASP A 14 12.86 9.21 -4.45
N GLN A 15 13.87 8.35 -4.32
CA GLN A 15 14.90 8.17 -5.34
C GLN A 15 14.43 7.31 -6.51
N ILE A 16 13.32 6.58 -6.35
CA ILE A 16 12.86 5.59 -7.32
C ILE A 16 11.92 6.27 -8.32
N HIS A 17 12.33 6.21 -9.58
CA HIS A 17 11.56 6.72 -10.71
C HIS A 17 11.33 5.58 -11.70
N ASN A 18 10.15 5.56 -12.32
CA ASN A 18 9.89 4.67 -13.45
C ASN A 18 10.83 5.06 -14.60
N THR A 19 11.59 4.09 -15.12
CA THR A 19 12.60 4.33 -16.16
C THR A 19 12.02 4.67 -17.53
N VAL A 20 10.72 4.41 -17.75
CA VAL A 20 10.05 4.63 -19.04
C VAL A 20 9.50 6.05 -19.15
N ASP A 21 8.83 6.56 -18.11
CA ASP A 21 8.12 7.84 -18.12
C ASP A 21 8.62 8.84 -17.06
N GLY A 22 9.56 8.45 -16.21
CA GLY A 22 10.15 9.30 -15.18
C GLY A 22 9.25 9.56 -13.99
N VAL A 23 8.11 8.86 -13.85
CA VAL A 23 7.19 9.07 -12.72
C VAL A 23 7.86 8.68 -11.40
N GLN A 24 7.79 9.56 -10.40
CA GLN A 24 8.25 9.26 -9.04
C GLN A 24 7.37 8.18 -8.41
N MET A 25 7.98 7.07 -8.00
CA MET A 25 7.26 5.85 -7.63
C MET A 25 6.86 5.81 -6.16
N SER A 26 7.38 6.70 -5.31
CA SER A 26 7.14 6.66 -3.86
C SER A 26 5.66 6.63 -3.45
N PRO A 27 4.74 7.41 -4.05
CA PRO A 27 3.32 7.37 -3.64
C PRO A 27 2.67 6.01 -3.90
N TYR A 28 3.03 5.36 -5.00
CA TYR A 28 2.46 4.06 -5.40
C TYR A 28 3.03 2.93 -4.56
N MET A 29 4.33 2.96 -4.26
CA MET A 29 4.97 1.95 -3.41
C MET A 29 4.50 2.05 -1.97
N ILE A 30 4.32 3.25 -1.43
CA ILE A 30 3.76 3.47 -0.10
C ILE A 30 2.34 2.87 -0.04
N ALA A 31 1.47 3.18 -1.00
CA ALA A 31 0.12 2.63 -1.05
C ALA A 31 0.11 1.10 -1.15
N LEU A 32 1.03 0.51 -1.93
CA LEU A 32 1.17 -0.95 -2.03
C LEU A 32 1.61 -1.58 -0.71
N MET A 33 2.57 -0.96 -0.01
CA MET A 33 3.02 -1.44 1.30
C MET A 33 1.92 -1.31 2.35
N ASP A 34 1.17 -0.21 2.37
CA ASP A 34 0.01 -0.02 3.25
C ASP A 34 -1.03 -1.12 3.03
N ALA A 35 -1.33 -1.45 1.77
CA ALA A 35 -2.26 -2.52 1.42
C ALA A 35 -1.77 -3.89 1.93
N ASN A 36 -0.50 -4.21 1.72
CA ASN A 36 0.09 -5.47 2.18
C ASN A 36 0.14 -5.57 3.71
N LEU A 37 0.45 -4.47 4.40
CA LEU A 37 0.47 -4.43 5.86
C LEU A 37 -0.95 -4.61 6.43
N ALA A 38 -1.92 -3.88 5.88
CA ALA A 38 -3.33 -3.98 6.26
C ALA A 38 -3.88 -5.40 6.03
N ALA A 39 -3.54 -6.03 4.89
CA ALA A 39 -4.00 -7.36 4.53
C ALA A 39 -3.45 -8.49 5.42
N LYS A 40 -2.39 -8.24 6.19
CA LYS A 40 -1.78 -9.19 7.13
C LYS A 40 -2.29 -9.03 8.57
N GLY A 41 -3.10 -8.01 8.83
CA GLY A 41 -3.76 -7.87 10.13
C GLY A 41 -4.63 -9.09 10.43
N ARG A 42 -4.92 -9.36 11.71
CA ARG A 42 -5.89 -10.41 12.07
C ARG A 42 -7.32 -10.06 11.66
N GLU A 43 -7.65 -8.76 11.74
CA GLU A 43 -8.89 -8.17 11.25
C GLU A 43 -8.54 -6.91 10.45
N PHE A 44 -9.36 -6.59 9.45
CA PHE A 44 -9.22 -5.39 8.64
C PHE A 44 -10.55 -4.63 8.59
N GLN A 45 -10.48 -3.32 8.86
CA GLN A 45 -11.60 -2.41 8.65
C GLN A 45 -11.27 -1.47 7.49
N GLY A 46 -12.06 -1.60 6.43
CA GLY A 46 -11.96 -0.78 5.24
C GLY A 46 -12.95 0.38 5.24
N THR A 47 -12.97 1.09 4.12
CA THR A 47 -13.95 2.15 3.84
C THR A 47 -14.94 1.66 2.79
N ASP A 48 -16.24 1.88 3.02
CA ASP A 48 -17.28 1.45 2.09
C ASP A 48 -17.06 2.04 0.68
N LYS A 49 -17.27 1.22 -0.34
CA LYS A 49 -17.07 1.55 -1.78
C LYS A 49 -15.67 2.00 -2.19
N SER A 50 -14.66 1.84 -1.33
CA SER A 50 -13.26 2.10 -1.70
C SER A 50 -12.72 0.96 -2.57
N THR A 51 -12.26 1.28 -3.78
CA THR A 51 -11.58 0.30 -4.65
C THR A 51 -10.29 -0.23 -4.03
N PHE A 52 -9.63 0.59 -3.19
CA PHE A 52 -8.46 0.17 -2.42
C PHE A 52 -8.82 -0.85 -1.33
N THR A 53 -9.93 -0.61 -0.60
CA THR A 53 -10.47 -1.59 0.36
C THR A 53 -10.86 -2.89 -0.34
N ALA A 54 -11.51 -2.81 -1.51
CA ALA A 54 -11.89 -3.98 -2.28
C ALA A 54 -10.67 -4.82 -2.69
N TYR A 55 -9.59 -4.17 -3.15
CA TYR A 55 -8.33 -4.86 -3.48
C TYR A 55 -7.72 -5.60 -2.27
N ILE A 56 -7.68 -4.95 -1.11
CA ILE A 56 -7.17 -5.58 0.12
C ILE A 56 -8.01 -6.81 0.49
N MET A 57 -9.34 -6.68 0.51
CA MET A 57 -10.24 -7.74 0.99
C MET A 57 -10.38 -8.90 0.01
N ASN A 58 -10.42 -8.62 -1.29
CA ASN A 58 -10.73 -9.63 -2.30
C ASN A 58 -9.49 -10.34 -2.84
N ASP A 59 -8.33 -9.67 -2.85
CA ASP A 59 -7.11 -10.19 -3.47
C ASP A 59 -6.03 -10.50 -2.43
N LEU A 60 -5.68 -9.53 -1.58
CA LEU A 60 -4.53 -9.69 -0.66
C LEU A 60 -4.88 -10.49 0.59
N TRP A 61 -6.03 -10.24 1.21
CA TRP A 61 -6.43 -10.91 2.45
C TRP A 61 -6.48 -12.44 2.30
N PRO A 62 -7.11 -13.01 1.24
CA PRO A 62 -7.13 -14.46 1.06
C PRO A 62 -5.74 -15.05 0.81
N ALA A 63 -4.80 -14.27 0.25
CA ALA A 63 -3.43 -14.72 0.04
C ALA A 63 -2.64 -14.87 1.35
N TYR A 64 -3.00 -14.12 2.40
CA TYR A 64 -2.33 -14.17 3.71
C TYR A 64 -3.08 -15.00 4.76
N HIS A 65 -4.37 -15.28 4.53
CA HIS A 65 -5.25 -16.00 5.44
C HIS A 65 -5.96 -17.15 4.70
N PRO A 66 -5.25 -18.24 4.37
CA PRO A 66 -5.84 -19.41 3.70
C PRO A 66 -6.81 -20.19 4.58
#